data_AF-A0A4R2CHG2-F1
#
_entry.id   AF-A0A4R2CHG2-F1
#
_cell.length_a   1.000
_cell.length_b   1.000
_cell.length_c   1.000
_cell.angle_alpha   90.00
_cell.angle_beta   90.00
_cell.angle_gamma   90.00
#
_symmetry.space_group_name_H-M   'P 1'
#
loop_
_entity.id
_entity.type
_entity.pdbx_description
1 polymer ?
#
loop_
_entity_poly.entity_id
_entity_poly.type
_entity_poly.pdbx_seq_one_letter_code
_entity_poly.pdbx_strand_id
1 'polypeptide(L)'
;MKVVLLSTRQLSPAYFDTVRADLGGRPDVGLDVVAWVPPAGPVDGLVEGFTLIGPGEMPVETVPPAVPADSVSTPAADAEAVPADVSEAAKAPAPEAATDTEAAAESVADTEAASEPKPAPASAKPRPTGSKHVVKAAHWRYRQLRRAGGKVLPKSIKKAAPIRKLTANRRGNELSKNYWTRVQGRPDVMKVVEQADLVIALDAGSIWAGWQLGQRRTDTPVVLGLPAARRELDRLVGAGNG
;
A
#
# COMPACT_ATOMS: atom_id res chain seq x y z
N MET A 1 24.59 9.79 -7.63
CA MET A 1 23.23 10.37 -7.50
C MET A 1 22.57 9.79 -6.26
N LYS A 2 21.83 10.61 -5.51
CA LYS A 2 21.20 10.21 -4.26
C LYS A 2 19.69 10.03 -4.45
N VAL A 3 19.20 8.82 -4.23
CA VAL A 3 17.79 8.46 -4.40
C VAL A 3 17.20 8.07 -3.04
N VAL A 4 16.08 8.70 -2.68
CA VAL A 4 15.37 8.40 -1.44
C VAL A 4 14.12 7.57 -1.71
N LEU A 5 14.04 6.41 -1.06
CA LEU A 5 12.91 5.49 -1.12
C LEU A 5 12.00 5.70 0.09
N LEU A 6 10.73 6.02 -0.16
CA LEU A 6 9.69 6.09 0.86
C LEU A 6 8.89 4.80 0.87
N SER A 7 8.81 4.12 2.02
CA SER A 7 7.97 2.94 2.15
C SER A 7 7.25 2.83 3.50
N THR A 8 6.07 2.25 3.46
CA THR A 8 5.32 1.83 4.67
C THR A 8 5.27 0.32 4.84
N ARG A 9 5.92 -0.45 3.96
CA ARG A 9 5.95 -1.91 3.98
C ARG A 9 7.28 -2.43 4.50
N GLN A 10 7.27 -3.69 4.92
CA GLN A 10 8.49 -4.43 5.22
C GLN A 10 9.22 -4.73 3.91
N LEU A 11 10.47 -4.26 3.81
CA LEU A 11 11.32 -4.47 2.63
C LEU A 11 12.28 -5.64 2.87
N SER A 12 12.37 -6.54 1.89
CA SER A 12 13.34 -7.63 1.91
C SER A 12 14.71 -7.12 1.43
N PRO A 13 15.84 -7.63 1.95
CA PRO A 13 17.17 -7.34 1.41
C PRO A 13 17.25 -7.54 -0.12
N ALA A 14 16.73 -8.67 -0.62
CA ALA A 14 16.70 -8.99 -2.05
C ALA A 14 15.88 -8.00 -2.89
N TYR A 15 14.95 -7.26 -2.27
CA TYR A 15 14.20 -6.22 -2.97
C TYR A 15 15.09 -5.05 -3.37
N PHE A 16 16.13 -4.71 -2.59
CA PHE A 16 17.04 -3.62 -2.95
C PHE A 16 17.87 -3.95 -4.20
N ASP A 17 18.22 -5.21 -4.41
CA ASP A 17 18.87 -5.65 -5.65
C ASP A 17 17.95 -5.47 -6.86
N THR A 18 16.66 -5.81 -6.71
CA THR A 18 15.67 -5.56 -7.77
C THR A 18 15.46 -4.07 -8.03
N VAL A 19 15.43 -3.24 -6.98
CA VAL A 19 15.31 -1.78 -7.11
C VAL A 19 16.52 -1.21 -7.86
N ARG A 20 17.74 -1.65 -7.52
CA ARG A 20 18.95 -1.24 -8.25
C ARG A 20 18.89 -1.67 -9.71
N ALA A 21 18.50 -2.90 -9.98
CA ALA A 21 18.35 -3.41 -11.34
C ALA A 21 17.32 -2.58 -12.14
N ASP A 22 16.16 -2.29 -11.57
CA ASP A 22 15.09 -1.49 -12.20
C ASP A 22 15.49 -0.03 -12.40
N LEU A 23 16.33 0.51 -11.53
CA LEU A 23 16.96 1.83 -11.69
C LEU A 23 18.13 1.81 -12.67
N GLY A 24 18.47 0.65 -13.25
CA GLY A 24 19.46 0.47 -14.32
C GLY A 24 20.76 -0.19 -13.94
N GLY A 25 20.83 -0.83 -12.77
CA GLY A 25 22.00 -1.59 -12.31
C GLY A 25 23.25 -0.76 -12.08
N ARG A 26 23.11 0.56 -11.87
CA ARG A 26 24.26 1.45 -11.78
C ARG A 26 24.80 1.52 -10.35
N PRO A 27 26.12 1.37 -10.13
CA PRO A 27 26.71 1.37 -8.79
C PRO A 27 26.88 2.76 -8.17
N ASP A 28 26.72 3.83 -8.96
CA ASP A 28 26.84 5.24 -8.53
C ASP A 28 25.54 5.83 -7.94
N VAL A 29 24.47 5.02 -7.88
CA VAL A 29 23.19 5.39 -7.30
C VAL A 29 23.17 4.99 -5.83
N GLY A 30 23.31 5.99 -4.96
CA GLY A 30 23.13 5.88 -3.52
C GLY A 30 21.66 5.74 -3.17
N LEU A 31 21.31 4.72 -2.39
CA LEU A 31 19.94 4.47 -1.94
C LEU A 31 19.82 4.81 -0.46
N ASP A 32 19.01 5.81 -0.14
CA ASP A 32 18.57 6.11 1.22
C ASP A 32 17.12 5.66 1.39
N VAL A 33 16.80 5.01 2.50
CA VAL A 33 15.47 4.46 2.74
C VAL A 33 14.85 5.12 3.95
N VAL A 34 13.61 5.57 3.78
CA VAL A 34 12.76 6.06 4.84
C VAL A 34 11.57 5.12 4.97
N ALA A 35 11.55 4.33 6.04
CA ALA A 35 10.60 3.25 6.19
C ALA A 35 9.73 3.39 7.45
N TRP A 36 8.48 2.94 7.36
CA TRP A 36 7.62 2.77 8.52
C TRP A 36 7.87 1.47 9.27
N VAL A 37 8.25 0.41 8.56
CA VAL A 37 8.43 -0.95 9.12
C VAL A 37 9.90 -1.32 8.97
N PRO A 38 10.51 -1.99 9.97
CA PRO A 38 11.87 -2.50 9.83
C PRO A 38 12.01 -3.45 8.63
N PRO A 39 13.20 -3.58 8.05
CA PRO A 39 13.43 -4.53 6.96
C PRO A 39 13.27 -5.98 7.46
N ALA A 40 13.09 -6.92 6.54
CA ALA A 40 12.93 -8.33 6.86
C ALA A 40 14.24 -9.01 7.32
N GLY A 41 15.38 -8.36 7.10
CA GLY A 41 16.71 -8.82 7.46
C GLY A 41 17.71 -7.66 7.43
N PRO A 42 19.00 -7.93 7.67
CA PRO A 42 20.06 -6.91 7.63
C PRO A 42 20.16 -6.30 6.22
N VAL A 43 20.39 -4.99 6.17
CA VAL A 43 20.48 -4.20 4.92
C VAL A 43 21.79 -3.41 4.83
N ASP A 44 22.72 -3.67 5.73
CA ASP A 44 24.01 -2.99 5.78
C ASP A 44 24.79 -3.30 4.49
N GLY A 45 25.32 -2.26 3.86
CA GLY A 45 25.98 -2.34 2.54
C GLY A 45 25.04 -2.38 1.33
N LEU A 46 23.72 -2.60 1.52
CA LEU A 46 22.73 -2.52 0.44
C LEU A 46 22.14 -1.12 0.25
N VAL A 47 22.18 -0.30 1.29
CA VAL A 47 21.68 1.08 1.30
C VAL A 47 22.69 1.97 2.01
N GLU A 48 22.76 3.24 1.64
CA GLU A 48 23.63 4.22 2.30
C GLU A 48 23.11 4.55 3.70
N GLY A 49 21.78 4.58 3.84
CA GLY A 49 21.12 4.84 5.10
C GLY A 49 19.72 4.23 5.14
N PHE A 50 19.37 3.68 6.30
CA PHE A 50 18.01 3.22 6.58
C PHE A 50 17.45 3.94 7.80
N THR A 51 16.45 4.78 7.58
CA THR A 51 15.76 5.53 8.63
C THR A 51 14.39 4.92 8.92
N LEU A 52 14.30 4.23 10.06
CA LEU A 52 13.02 3.70 10.57
C LEU A 52 12.27 4.79 11.34
N ILE A 53 11.05 5.11 10.88
CA ILE A 53 10.18 6.18 11.44
C ILE A 53 8.98 5.62 12.21
N GLY A 54 8.52 4.43 11.82
CA GLY A 54 7.39 3.77 12.46
C GLY A 54 7.81 2.95 13.69
N PRO A 55 6.86 2.18 14.25
CA PRO A 55 7.11 1.36 15.43
C PRO A 55 7.97 0.14 15.08
N GLY A 56 9.01 -0.12 15.87
CA GLY A 56 9.89 -1.28 15.72
C GLY A 56 11.35 -0.93 15.99
N GLU A 57 12.20 -1.96 16.00
CA GLU A 57 13.65 -1.83 16.07
C GLU A 57 14.27 -2.40 14.79
N MET A 58 15.40 -1.84 14.38
CA MET A 58 16.15 -2.35 13.24
C MET A 58 16.70 -3.73 13.56
N PRO A 59 16.60 -4.72 12.64
CA PRO A 59 17.26 -5.99 12.83
C PRO A 59 18.77 -5.75 12.83
N VAL A 60 19.39 -5.93 13.99
CA VAL A 60 20.84 -5.90 14.13
C VAL A 60 21.39 -7.19 13.56
N GLU A 61 22.39 -7.10 12.69
CA GLU A 61 23.16 -8.26 12.29
C GLU A 61 23.78 -8.86 13.56
N THR A 62 23.24 -9.99 14.02
CA THR A 62 23.87 -10.77 15.08
C THR A 62 25.14 -11.34 14.50
N VAL A 63 26.23 -10.58 14.56
CA VAL A 63 27.57 -11.11 14.43
C VAL A 63 27.64 -12.26 15.45
N PRO A 64 27.73 -13.53 15.03
CA PRO A 64 27.89 -14.61 15.98
C PRO A 64 29.15 -14.27 16.80
N PRO A 65 29.10 -14.32 18.14
CA PRO A 65 30.26 -14.02 18.94
C PRO A 65 31.39 -14.89 18.43
N ALA A 66 32.49 -14.24 18.03
CA ALA A 66 33.73 -14.93 17.73
C ALA A 66 34.09 -15.71 19.01
N VAL A 67 33.76 -16.99 19.01
CA VAL A 67 34.29 -17.95 19.97
C VAL A 67 35.80 -17.82 19.84
N PRO A 68 36.53 -17.44 20.90
CA PRO A 68 37.98 -17.46 20.85
C PRO A 68 38.38 -18.90 20.52
N ALA A 69 38.98 -19.06 19.34
CA ALA A 69 39.58 -20.31 18.91
C ALA A 69 40.79 -20.56 19.80
N ASP A 70 40.56 -21.20 20.93
CA ASP A 70 41.61 -21.75 21.75
C ASP A 70 41.28 -23.20 22.11
N SER A 71 42.28 -24.04 21.87
CA SER A 71 42.46 -25.40 22.37
C SER A 71 41.91 -26.60 21.57
N VAL A 72 42.88 -27.21 20.87
CA VAL A 72 43.27 -28.64 20.92
C VAL A 72 42.73 -29.56 19.82
N SER A 73 43.69 -29.97 18.99
CA SER A 73 43.67 -31.14 18.10
C SER A 73 43.34 -32.45 18.82
N THR A 74 42.54 -33.30 18.18
CA THR A 74 42.79 -34.76 18.10
C THR A 74 41.99 -35.37 16.92
N PRO A 75 42.49 -36.43 16.25
CA PRO A 75 42.07 -36.79 14.89
C PRO A 75 41.06 -37.95 14.80
N ALA A 76 40.32 -37.93 13.67
CA ALA A 76 39.84 -39.04 12.82
C ALA A 76 39.04 -40.23 13.40
N ALA A 77 37.78 -40.34 12.94
CA ALA A 77 37.08 -41.56 12.49
C ALA A 77 35.78 -41.08 11.79
N ASP A 78 35.71 -40.96 10.46
CA ASP A 78 35.39 -42.00 9.46
C ASP A 78 33.99 -42.63 9.64
N ALA A 79 33.05 -42.31 8.74
CA ALA A 79 32.02 -43.20 8.15
C ALA A 79 30.94 -42.43 7.35
N GLU A 80 30.83 -42.77 6.05
CA GLU A 80 29.61 -42.92 5.20
C GLU A 80 28.62 -41.72 5.06
N ALA A 81 28.40 -41.06 3.91
CA ALA A 81 27.96 -41.54 2.57
C ALA A 81 26.64 -42.37 2.67
N VAL A 82 25.46 -42.04 2.11
CA VAL A 82 25.02 -41.69 0.74
C VAL A 82 23.49 -41.36 0.82
N PRO A 83 22.87 -40.65 -0.17
CA PRO A 83 21.53 -40.05 -0.10
C PRO A 83 20.45 -40.86 -0.84
N ALA A 84 19.16 -40.52 -0.70
CA ALA A 84 18.10 -40.86 -1.68
C ALA A 84 16.73 -40.18 -1.42
N ASP A 85 15.98 -40.05 -2.53
CA ASP A 85 14.51 -39.88 -2.72
C ASP A 85 13.90 -38.47 -2.47
N VAL A 86 13.50 -37.67 -3.48
CA VAL A 86 12.75 -37.84 -4.75
C VAL A 86 11.31 -38.32 -4.58
N SER A 87 10.35 -37.40 -4.77
CA SER A 87 8.96 -37.59 -5.24
C SER A 87 8.34 -36.19 -5.34
N GLU A 88 8.34 -35.48 -6.47
CA GLU A 88 7.57 -35.70 -7.70
C GLU A 88 6.10 -36.10 -7.47
N ALA A 89 5.19 -35.13 -7.61
CA ALA A 89 3.84 -35.37 -8.11
C ALA A 89 3.20 -34.03 -8.55
N ALA A 90 3.43 -33.69 -9.81
CA ALA A 90 2.63 -32.71 -10.54
C ALA A 90 1.23 -33.28 -10.81
N LYS A 91 0.17 -32.47 -10.63
CA LYS A 91 -1.10 -32.67 -11.33
C LYS A 91 -1.90 -31.37 -11.46
N ALA A 92 -1.78 -30.74 -12.62
CA ALA A 92 -2.87 -30.04 -13.30
C ALA A 92 -3.42 -31.03 -14.38
N PRO A 93 -4.68 -30.92 -14.87
CA PRO A 93 -5.15 -29.77 -15.64
C PRO A 93 -6.63 -29.36 -15.43
N ALA A 94 -6.96 -28.21 -16.03
CA ALA A 94 -8.31 -27.63 -16.29
C ALA A 94 -9.07 -28.41 -17.40
N PRO A 95 -10.12 -27.93 -18.12
CA PRO A 95 -10.99 -26.72 -18.05
C PRO A 95 -12.51 -27.01 -18.38
N GLU A 96 -13.27 -25.96 -18.77
CA GLU A 96 -14.57 -25.93 -19.51
C GLU A 96 -15.87 -26.05 -18.67
N ALA A 97 -17.02 -25.44 -18.95
CA ALA A 97 -17.60 -24.64 -20.06
C ALA A 97 -18.70 -23.73 -19.46
N ALA A 98 -18.84 -22.45 -19.87
CA ALA A 98 -19.88 -21.93 -20.78
C ALA A 98 -21.30 -22.53 -20.64
N THR A 99 -22.31 -21.69 -20.37
CA THR A 99 -23.35 -21.31 -21.35
C THR A 99 -24.36 -20.30 -20.78
N ASP A 100 -24.84 -19.49 -21.71
CA ASP A 100 -25.82 -18.42 -21.70
C ASP A 100 -27.19 -18.74 -21.09
N THR A 101 -27.91 -17.71 -20.63
CA THR A 101 -29.35 -17.58 -20.94
C THR A 101 -29.76 -16.11 -20.96
N GLU A 102 -29.98 -15.66 -22.19
CA GLU A 102 -30.73 -14.50 -22.66
C GLU A 102 -32.23 -14.68 -22.41
N ALA A 103 -32.94 -13.62 -22.00
CA ALA A 103 -34.39 -13.51 -22.20
C ALA A 103 -34.84 -12.05 -22.12
N ALA A 104 -35.07 -11.47 -23.29
CA ALA A 104 -35.89 -10.29 -23.51
C ALA A 104 -37.39 -10.61 -23.30
N ALA A 105 -38.19 -9.64 -22.89
CA ALA A 105 -39.53 -9.40 -23.45
C ALA A 105 -40.14 -8.08 -22.93
N GLU A 106 -40.64 -7.34 -23.90
CA GLU A 106 -41.28 -6.03 -23.92
C GLU A 106 -42.72 -5.96 -23.36
N SER A 107 -43.14 -4.71 -23.11
CA SER A 107 -44.46 -4.11 -23.43
C SER A 107 -45.70 -4.56 -22.66
N VAL A 108 -46.47 -3.62 -22.07
CA VAL A 108 -47.64 -2.98 -22.71
C VAL A 108 -48.13 -1.75 -21.91
N ALA A 109 -48.84 -0.89 -22.63
CA ALA A 109 -49.24 0.48 -22.35
C ALA A 109 -50.58 0.63 -21.58
N ASP A 110 -50.79 1.90 -21.20
CA ASP A 110 -52.04 2.67 -21.14
C ASP A 110 -53.28 2.18 -20.38
N THR A 111 -53.72 3.02 -19.43
CA THR A 111 -55.15 3.22 -19.15
C THR A 111 -55.38 4.66 -18.71
N GLU A 112 -55.96 5.41 -19.64
CA GLU A 112 -56.54 6.74 -19.54
C GLU A 112 -57.83 6.70 -18.69
N ALA A 113 -58.01 7.65 -17.76
CA ALA A 113 -59.33 7.98 -17.20
C ALA A 113 -59.35 9.44 -16.72
N ALA A 114 -60.06 10.27 -17.49
CA ALA A 114 -60.33 11.67 -17.23
C ALA A 114 -61.34 11.86 -16.09
N SER A 115 -61.17 12.92 -15.28
CA SER A 115 -62.23 13.53 -14.48
C SER A 115 -61.89 15.00 -14.18
N GLU A 116 -62.90 15.85 -14.36
CA GLU A 116 -62.98 17.32 -14.41
C GLU A 116 -62.60 18.11 -13.13
N PRO A 117 -62.49 19.47 -13.21
CA PRO A 117 -61.59 20.27 -12.37
C PRO A 117 -62.22 20.81 -11.07
N LYS A 118 -61.42 20.86 -9.99
CA LYS A 118 -61.73 21.51 -8.71
C LYS A 118 -60.56 22.44 -8.30
N PRO A 119 -60.81 23.54 -7.55
CA PRO A 119 -59.98 24.75 -7.56
C PRO A 119 -58.68 24.60 -6.77
N ALA A 120 -57.71 25.44 -7.15
CA ALA A 120 -56.30 25.38 -6.80
C ALA A 120 -56.01 25.34 -5.28
N PRO A 121 -55.26 24.34 -4.77
CA PRO A 121 -54.67 24.41 -3.45
C PRO A 121 -53.38 25.24 -3.47
N ALA A 122 -53.22 26.05 -2.43
CA ALA A 122 -52.09 26.93 -2.17
C ALA A 122 -50.72 26.25 -2.38
N SER A 123 -49.78 27.02 -2.93
CA SER A 123 -48.38 26.68 -3.21
C SER A 123 -47.76 25.73 -2.17
N ALA A 124 -47.64 24.46 -2.53
CA ALA A 124 -46.94 23.48 -1.73
C ALA A 124 -45.44 23.78 -1.74
N LYS A 125 -44.84 23.94 -0.55
CA LYS A 125 -43.39 24.04 -0.37
C LYS A 125 -42.70 22.89 -1.13
N PRO A 126 -41.58 23.12 -1.83
CA PRO A 126 -40.96 22.10 -2.67
C PRO A 126 -40.62 20.87 -1.83
N ARG A 127 -41.22 19.74 -2.18
CA ARG A 127 -40.91 18.44 -1.57
C ARG A 127 -39.41 18.18 -1.79
N PRO A 128 -38.62 17.89 -0.75
CA PRO A 128 -37.20 17.67 -0.94
C PRO A 128 -36.99 16.45 -1.85
N THR A 129 -36.24 16.62 -2.93
CA THR A 129 -36.01 15.56 -3.92
C THR A 129 -34.96 14.55 -3.41
N GLY A 130 -35.26 13.26 -3.60
CA GLY A 130 -34.35 12.12 -3.71
C GLY A 130 -33.28 11.92 -2.64
N SER A 131 -32.17 12.63 -2.71
CA SER A 131 -30.95 12.34 -1.94
C SER A 131 -31.03 12.79 -0.48
N LYS A 132 -31.67 13.94 -0.22
CA LYS A 132 -31.78 14.49 1.15
C LYS A 132 -32.68 13.64 2.05
N HIS A 133 -33.70 12.99 1.48
CA HIS A 133 -34.54 12.03 2.21
C HIS A 133 -33.78 10.76 2.56
N VAL A 134 -32.96 10.24 1.64
CA VAL A 134 -32.16 9.03 1.86
C VAL A 134 -31.13 9.27 2.96
N VAL A 135 -30.45 10.42 2.97
CA VAL A 135 -29.50 10.78 4.03
C VAL A 135 -30.20 10.92 5.38
N LYS A 136 -31.35 11.59 5.43
CA LYS A 136 -32.12 11.76 6.68
C LYS A 136 -32.68 10.43 7.19
N ALA A 137 -33.13 9.55 6.30
CA ALA A 137 -33.61 8.22 6.62
C ALA A 137 -32.47 7.30 7.12
N ALA A 138 -31.31 7.34 6.47
CA ALA A 138 -30.11 6.61 6.91
C ALA A 138 -29.64 7.11 8.28
N HIS A 139 -29.64 8.42 8.50
CA HIS A 139 -29.29 9.03 9.78
C HIS A 139 -30.29 8.65 10.90
N TRP A 140 -31.60 8.61 10.58
CA TRP A 140 -32.63 8.17 11.52
C TRP A 140 -32.48 6.68 11.88
N ARG A 141 -32.21 5.81 10.89
CA ARG A 141 -31.95 4.38 11.10
C ARG A 141 -30.67 4.15 11.91
N TYR A 142 -29.61 4.90 11.65
CA TYR A 142 -28.38 4.88 12.45
C TYR A 142 -28.63 5.29 13.91
N ARG A 143 -29.44 6.33 14.13
CA ARG A 143 -29.81 6.79 15.48
C ARG A 143 -30.70 5.80 16.23
N GLN A 144 -31.60 5.12 15.52
CA GLN A 144 -32.41 4.02 16.06
C GLN A 144 -31.54 2.83 16.46
N LEU A 145 -30.62 2.38 15.60
CA LEU A 145 -29.65 1.33 15.92
C LEU A 145 -28.75 1.69 17.11
N ARG A 146 -28.41 2.97 17.26
CA ARG A 146 -27.64 3.47 18.42
C ARG A 146 -28.45 3.50 19.71
N ARG A 147 -29.77 3.75 19.64
CA ARG A 147 -30.69 3.73 20.79
C ARG A 147 -31.08 2.32 21.21
N ALA A 148 -31.16 1.37 20.27
CA ALA A 148 -31.48 -0.04 20.51
C ALA A 148 -30.30 -0.86 21.08
N GLY A 149 -29.38 -0.23 21.82
CA GLY A 149 -28.32 -0.95 22.52
C GLY A 149 -26.97 -1.06 21.79
N GLY A 150 -26.72 -0.25 20.77
CA GLY A 150 -25.42 0.40 20.47
C GLY A 150 -24.12 -0.41 20.43
N LYS A 151 -24.13 -1.74 20.53
CA LYS A 151 -22.94 -2.57 20.52
C LYS A 151 -23.18 -3.76 19.61
N VAL A 152 -22.32 -3.85 18.61
CA VAL A 152 -22.11 -5.02 17.76
C VAL A 152 -23.10 -5.13 16.58
N LEU A 153 -22.78 -4.45 15.47
CA LEU A 153 -23.02 -5.03 14.15
C LEU A 153 -22.66 -6.52 14.21
N PRO A 154 -23.56 -7.45 13.85
CA PRO A 154 -23.30 -8.88 13.99
C PRO A 154 -21.97 -9.23 13.33
N LYS A 155 -21.22 -10.15 13.94
CA LYS A 155 -19.85 -10.49 13.50
C LYS A 155 -19.79 -10.87 12.02
N SER A 156 -20.87 -11.43 11.47
CA SER A 156 -21.04 -11.73 10.04
C SER A 156 -20.95 -10.48 9.15
N ILE A 157 -21.63 -9.40 9.53
CA ILE A 157 -21.60 -8.12 8.80
C ILE A 157 -20.22 -7.46 8.94
N LYS A 158 -19.62 -7.48 10.13
CA LYS A 158 -18.25 -6.96 10.32
C LYS A 158 -17.19 -7.71 9.50
N LYS A 159 -17.39 -9.02 9.28
CA LYS A 159 -16.52 -9.87 8.46
C LYS A 159 -16.84 -9.83 6.97
N ALA A 160 -17.96 -9.19 6.57
CA ALA A 160 -18.33 -9.07 5.17
C ALA A 160 -17.23 -8.33 4.39
N ALA A 161 -16.90 -8.85 3.21
CA ALA A 161 -15.87 -8.30 2.31
C ALA A 161 -15.96 -6.76 2.12
N PRO A 162 -17.12 -6.13 1.90
CA PRO A 162 -17.19 -4.67 1.72
C PRO A 162 -16.81 -3.90 2.98
N ILE A 163 -17.18 -4.37 4.17
CA ILE A 163 -16.83 -3.71 5.43
C ILE A 163 -15.34 -3.92 5.75
N ARG A 164 -14.79 -5.10 5.44
CA ARG A 164 -13.34 -5.35 5.51
C ARG A 164 -12.57 -4.43 4.57
N LYS A 165 -13.03 -4.26 3.32
CA LYS A 165 -12.44 -3.31 2.35
C LYS A 165 -12.52 -1.86 2.85
N LEU A 166 -13.67 -1.40 3.33
CA LEU A 166 -13.83 -0.06 3.91
C LEU A 166 -12.92 0.16 5.13
N THR A 167 -12.82 -0.83 6.01
CA THR A 167 -11.98 -0.74 7.21
C THR A 167 -10.50 -0.79 6.85
N ALA A 168 -10.11 -1.65 5.90
CA ALA A 168 -8.75 -1.70 5.37
C ALA A 168 -8.37 -0.38 4.68
N ASN A 169 -9.27 0.21 3.89
CA ASN A 169 -9.06 1.51 3.24
C ASN A 169 -8.95 2.64 4.27
N ARG A 170 -9.74 2.62 5.36
CA ARG A 170 -9.60 3.59 6.46
C ARG A 170 -8.26 3.45 7.18
N ARG A 171 -7.86 2.22 7.51
CA ARG A 171 -6.55 1.94 8.13
C ARG A 171 -5.39 2.34 7.21
N GLY A 172 -5.51 2.11 5.91
CA GLY A 172 -4.55 2.57 4.91
C GLY A 172 -4.46 4.09 4.87
N ASN A 173 -5.60 4.79 4.87
CA ASN A 173 -5.64 6.25 4.91
C ASN A 173 -5.08 6.84 6.22
N GLU A 174 -5.29 6.18 7.36
CA GLU A 174 -4.68 6.57 8.63
C GLU A 174 -3.16 6.31 8.64
N LEU A 175 -2.71 5.19 8.07
CA LEU A 175 -1.29 4.87 7.95
C LEU A 175 -0.54 5.91 7.12
N SER A 176 -1.04 6.25 5.92
CA SER A 176 -0.43 7.28 5.08
C SER A 176 -0.32 8.62 5.82
N LYS A 177 -1.38 9.00 6.53
CA LYS A 177 -1.40 10.25 7.30
C LYS A 177 -0.38 10.27 8.42
N ASN A 178 -0.38 9.20 9.23
CA ASN A 178 0.55 9.05 10.33
C ASN A 178 2.00 8.97 9.85
N TYR A 179 2.24 8.29 8.73
CA TYR A 179 3.55 8.19 8.09
C TYR A 179 4.10 9.57 7.77
N TRP A 180 3.36 10.38 7.02
CA TRP A 180 3.77 11.74 6.70
C TRP A 180 3.89 12.64 7.93
N THR A 181 2.97 12.56 8.91
CA THR A 181 3.11 13.34 10.16
C THR A 181 4.44 13.04 10.86
N ARG A 182 4.89 11.78 10.84
CA ARG A 182 6.19 11.41 11.41
C ARG A 182 7.36 11.83 10.53
N VAL A 183 7.26 11.73 9.20
CA VAL A 183 8.27 12.26 8.26
C VAL A 183 8.45 13.76 8.47
N GLN A 184 7.36 14.51 8.51
CA GLN A 184 7.38 15.96 8.72
C GLN A 184 7.91 16.35 10.11
N GLY A 185 7.60 15.55 11.14
CA GLY A 185 8.08 15.78 12.50
C GLY A 185 9.57 15.47 12.71
N ARG A 186 10.24 14.85 11.75
CA ARG A 186 11.63 14.38 11.85
C ARG A 186 12.58 15.23 11.00
N PRO A 187 13.37 16.11 11.63
CA PRO A 187 14.25 17.02 10.88
C PRO A 187 15.40 16.30 10.19
N ASP A 188 15.86 15.18 10.74
CA ASP A 188 16.84 14.27 10.13
C ASP A 188 16.36 13.74 8.77
N VAL A 189 15.11 13.27 8.70
CA VAL A 189 14.50 12.76 7.48
C VAL A 189 14.35 13.86 6.44
N MET A 190 13.91 15.05 6.86
CA MET A 190 13.76 16.18 5.93
C MET A 190 15.09 16.64 5.33
N LYS A 191 16.20 16.55 6.08
CA LYS A 191 17.56 16.79 5.56
C LYS A 191 17.98 15.75 4.54
N VAL A 192 17.71 14.47 4.80
CA VAL A 192 17.99 13.39 3.82
C VAL A 192 17.23 13.61 2.52
N VAL A 193 15.94 13.99 2.63
CA VAL A 193 15.10 14.31 1.47
C VAL A 193 15.55 15.58 0.75
N GLU A 194 16.23 16.51 1.43
CA GLU A 194 16.77 17.74 0.82
C GLU A 194 18.01 17.50 -0.02
N GLN A 195 18.82 16.53 0.39
CA GLN A 195 20.01 16.12 -0.33
C GLN A 195 19.70 15.17 -1.49
N ALA A 196 18.43 14.79 -1.65
CA ALA A 196 18.02 13.82 -2.65
C ALA A 196 17.91 14.48 -4.04
N ASP A 197 18.44 13.80 -5.05
CA ASP A 197 18.21 14.15 -6.45
C ASP A 197 16.85 13.64 -6.94
N LEU A 198 16.34 12.57 -6.33
CA LEU A 198 15.06 11.93 -6.68
C LEU A 198 14.42 11.27 -5.47
N VAL A 199 13.12 11.46 -5.28
CA VAL A 199 12.32 10.80 -4.23
C VAL A 199 11.32 9.84 -4.85
N ILE A 200 11.27 8.60 -4.36
CA ILE A 200 10.40 7.54 -4.89
C ILE A 200 9.42 7.08 -3.81
N ALA A 201 8.12 7.18 -4.08
CA ALA A 201 7.09 6.53 -3.27
C ALA A 201 6.84 5.11 -3.78
N LEU A 202 7.15 4.09 -2.98
CA LEU A 202 7.10 2.68 -3.39
C LEU A 202 5.73 2.02 -3.22
N ASP A 203 4.94 2.46 -2.25
CA ASP A 203 3.66 1.84 -1.92
C ASP A 203 2.55 2.84 -1.60
N ALA A 204 1.30 2.37 -1.60
CA ALA A 204 0.12 3.20 -1.36
C ALA A 204 0.18 4.02 -0.05
N GLY A 205 0.83 3.50 1.00
CA GLY A 205 1.03 4.22 2.25
C GLY A 205 1.93 5.44 2.08
N SER A 206 2.99 5.30 1.28
CA SER A 206 3.97 6.34 0.99
C SER A 206 3.52 7.40 -0.04
N ILE A 207 2.52 7.09 -0.89
CA ILE A 207 2.06 8.01 -1.95
C ILE A 207 1.62 9.37 -1.39
N TRP A 208 0.91 9.38 -0.25
CA TRP A 208 0.47 10.65 0.34
C TRP A 208 1.65 11.51 0.79
N ALA A 209 2.69 10.90 1.36
CA ALA A 209 3.91 11.60 1.75
C ALA A 209 4.67 12.12 0.53
N GLY A 210 4.82 11.29 -0.52
CA GLY A 210 5.44 11.73 -1.77
C GLY A 210 4.68 12.90 -2.41
N TRP A 211 3.35 12.84 -2.44
CA TRP A 211 2.52 13.95 -2.93
C TRP A 211 2.71 15.22 -2.10
N GLN A 212 2.72 15.13 -0.77
CA GLN A 212 2.96 16.29 0.10
C GLN A 212 4.37 16.88 -0.08
N LEU A 213 5.38 16.04 -0.31
CA LEU A 213 6.74 16.50 -0.61
C LEU A 213 6.77 17.26 -1.92
N GLY A 214 6.21 16.72 -3.01
CA GLY A 214 6.19 17.40 -4.31
C GLY A 214 5.38 18.71 -4.32
N GLN A 215 4.41 18.88 -3.42
CA GLN A 215 3.71 20.16 -3.25
C GLN A 215 4.54 21.21 -2.52
N ARG A 216 5.46 20.79 -1.66
CA ARG A 216 6.29 21.69 -0.84
C ARG A 216 7.66 21.96 -1.45
N ARG A 217 8.15 21.02 -2.25
CA ARG A 217 9.46 21.01 -2.91
C ARG A 217 9.25 20.80 -4.39
N THR A 218 9.43 21.88 -5.15
CA THR A 218 9.36 21.87 -6.61
C THR A 218 10.72 21.66 -7.26
N ASP A 219 11.78 21.67 -6.46
CA ASP A 219 13.19 21.49 -6.83
C ASP A 219 13.56 20.01 -6.98
N THR A 220 13.09 19.15 -6.08
CA THR A 220 13.34 17.70 -6.17
C THR A 220 12.17 16.97 -6.84
N PRO A 221 12.39 16.21 -7.92
CA PRO A 221 11.34 15.40 -8.52
C PRO A 221 10.89 14.30 -7.54
N VAL A 222 9.57 14.19 -7.35
CA VAL A 222 8.94 13.12 -6.57
C VAL A 222 8.12 12.24 -7.49
N VAL A 223 8.44 10.94 -7.47
CA VAL A 223 7.90 9.98 -8.43
C VAL A 223 7.21 8.83 -7.72
N LEU A 224 6.16 8.30 -8.37
CA LEU A 224 5.37 7.19 -7.85
C LEU A 224 5.81 5.89 -8.55
N GLY A 225 6.49 5.03 -7.80
CA GLY A 225 6.96 3.73 -8.27
C GLY A 225 8.26 3.76 -9.09
N LEU A 226 8.88 2.58 -9.21
CA LEU A 226 10.18 2.38 -9.86
C LEU A 226 10.19 2.66 -11.38
N PRO A 227 9.17 2.25 -12.19
CA PRO A 227 9.24 2.46 -13.63
C PRO A 227 9.24 3.95 -14.02
N ALA A 228 8.51 4.76 -13.25
CA ALA A 228 8.51 6.20 -13.46
C ALA A 228 9.83 6.81 -12.96
N ALA A 229 10.37 6.32 -11.84
CA ALA A 229 11.66 6.77 -11.33
C ALA A 229 12.79 6.52 -12.32
N ARG A 230 12.78 5.37 -13.01
CA ARG A 230 13.77 5.06 -14.04
C ARG A 230 13.79 6.11 -15.16
N ARG A 231 12.61 6.50 -15.66
CA ARG A 231 12.49 7.52 -16.72
C ARG A 231 13.01 8.87 -16.26
N GLU A 232 12.74 9.23 -15.01
CA GLU A 232 13.18 10.51 -14.46
C GLU A 232 14.69 10.52 -14.21
N LEU A 233 15.25 9.40 -13.72
CA LEU A 233 16.69 9.25 -13.58
C LEU A 233 17.41 9.36 -14.94
N ASP A 234 16.87 8.72 -15.98
CA ASP A 234 17.43 8.83 -17.33
C ASP A 234 17.38 10.27 -17.86
N ARG A 235 16.36 11.06 -17.50
CA ARG A 235 16.30 12.50 -17.83
C ARG A 235 17.33 13.33 -17.08
N LEU A 236 17.48 13.11 -15.77
CA LEU A 236 18.46 13.82 -14.95
C LEU A 236 19.89 13.55 -15.43
N VAL A 237 20.18 12.30 -15.80
CA VAL A 237 21.47 11.91 -16.37
C VAL A 237 21.66 12.52 -17.76
N GLY A 238 20.63 12.47 -18.61
CA GLY A 238 20.68 13.05 -19.96
C GLY A 238 20.83 14.58 -19.95
N ALA A 239 20.27 15.26 -18.95
CA ALA A 239 20.38 16.71 -18.78
C ALA A 239 21.76 17.17 -18.25
N GLY A 240 22.52 16.29 -17.59
CA GLY A 240 23.86 16.61 -17.05
C GLY A 240 25.01 16.47 -18.05
N ASN A 241 24.78 15.88 -19.23
CA ASN A 241 25.79 15.61 -20.26
C ASN A 241 25.65 16.49 -21.52
N GLY A 242 24.99 17.64 -21.41
CA GLY A 242 24.77 18.60 -22.50
C GLY A 242 25.60 19.87 -22.39
#